data_AF-A0A420MSU9-F1
#
_entry.id   AF-A0A420MSU9-F1
#
_cell.length_a   1.000
_cell.length_b   1.000
_cell.length_c   1.000
_cell.angle_alpha   90.00
_cell.angle_beta   90.00
_cell.angle_gamma   90.00
#
_symmetry.space_group_name_H-M   'P 1'
#
loop_
_entity.id
_entity.type
_entity.pdbx_description
1 polymer ?
#
loop_
_entity_poly.entity_id
_entity_poly.type
_entity_poly.pdbx_seq_one_letter_code
_entity_poly.pdbx_strand_id
1 'polypeptide(L)'
;MGLLKELNPHNADGLFIFSSLTIVIAMATPKRSQQDGIPAGEGDFEDWIYLIQGTAELRTTFEQECSESCLTALFSFSRQRWALHNVFHPSYDRRDEVLCQLEERIRNSVPEGEKLNVLIERIGSLRSAACYTPSWESTDLFFWLYGAIDGFLPLVKARDQEAWVVLAHFCLMVKRAETQWWLKGWADCMMRKIHMQLDEEHKSWILRLSEEMGWISPATQ
;
A
#
# COMPACT_ATOMS: atom_id res chain seq x y z
N MET A 1 -17.12 19.70 -9.54
CA MET A 1 -15.66 19.86 -9.39
C MET A 1 -15.34 21.29 -8.93
N GLY A 2 -15.91 21.72 -7.79
CA GLY A 2 -15.81 23.10 -7.27
C GLY A 2 -15.23 23.17 -5.86
N LEU A 3 -15.54 22.20 -5.00
CA LEU A 3 -15.08 22.13 -3.60
C LEU A 3 -13.56 22.01 -3.44
N LEU A 4 -12.85 21.35 -4.37
CA LEU A 4 -11.39 21.20 -4.33
C LEU A 4 -10.62 22.48 -4.70
N LYS A 5 -11.26 23.42 -5.41
CA LYS A 5 -10.63 24.70 -5.82
C LYS A 5 -10.77 25.80 -4.77
N GLU A 6 -11.59 25.57 -3.75
CA GLU A 6 -11.85 26.51 -2.65
C GLU A 6 -11.49 25.86 -1.31
N LEU A 7 -10.36 25.15 -1.26
CA LEU A 7 -9.85 24.65 0.02
C LEU A 7 -9.59 25.86 0.91
N ASN A 8 -10.16 25.86 2.11
CA ASN A 8 -9.97 26.91 3.09
C ASN A 8 -10.02 26.31 4.49
N PRO A 9 -9.51 27.02 5.52
CA PRO A 9 -9.45 26.49 6.88
C PRO A 9 -10.82 26.05 7.45
N HIS A 10 -11.95 26.50 6.91
CA HIS A 10 -13.29 26.09 7.37
C HIS A 10 -13.78 24.77 6.77
N ASN A 11 -13.28 24.34 5.61
CA ASN A 11 -13.72 23.12 4.93
C ASN A 11 -12.64 22.04 4.81
N ALA A 12 -11.36 22.40 4.98
CA ALA A 12 -10.22 21.52 4.75
C ALA A 12 -10.27 20.26 5.63
N ASP A 13 -10.58 20.42 6.92
CA ASP A 13 -10.66 19.32 7.88
C ASP A 13 -11.75 18.31 7.48
N GLY A 14 -12.94 18.83 7.16
CA GLY A 14 -14.07 18.01 6.73
C GLY A 14 -13.80 17.27 5.44
N LEU A 15 -13.18 17.93 4.45
CA LEU A 15 -12.81 17.32 3.18
C LEU A 15 -11.76 16.23 3.35
N PHE A 16 -10.72 16.46 4.16
CA PHE A 16 -9.68 15.47 4.41
C PHE A 16 -10.24 14.24 5.14
N ILE A 17 -11.05 14.44 6.18
CA ILE A 17 -11.71 13.36 6.91
C ILE A 17 -12.65 12.58 5.99
N PHE A 18 -13.45 13.27 5.19
CA PHE A 18 -14.35 12.65 4.23
C PHE A 18 -13.59 11.80 3.20
N SER A 19 -12.49 12.32 2.66
CA SER A 19 -11.65 11.58 1.70
C SER A 19 -11.02 10.34 2.34
N SER A 20 -10.50 10.49 3.56
CA SER A 20 -9.92 9.37 4.32
C SER A 20 -10.95 8.29 4.64
N LEU A 21 -12.17 8.68 5.07
CA LEU A 21 -13.27 7.76 5.31
C LEU A 21 -13.75 7.08 4.02
N THR A 22 -13.73 7.78 2.90
CA THR A 22 -14.06 7.19 1.59
C THR A 22 -13.09 6.07 1.24
N ILE A 23 -11.80 6.26 1.49
CA ILE A 23 -10.80 5.19 1.32
C ILE A 23 -11.08 4.02 2.27
N VAL A 24 -11.33 4.29 3.55
CA VAL A 24 -11.65 3.26 4.55
C VAL A 24 -12.88 2.44 4.13
N ILE A 25 -13.95 3.09 3.69
CA ILE A 25 -15.17 2.44 3.20
C ILE A 25 -14.89 1.64 1.93
N ALA A 26 -14.12 2.19 0.99
CA ALA A 26 -13.76 1.49 -0.25
C ALA A 26 -12.92 0.24 0.01
N MET A 27 -12.02 0.27 1.00
CA MET A 27 -11.24 -0.90 1.41
C MET A 27 -12.08 -1.93 2.17
N ALA A 28 -13.02 -1.48 3.00
CA ALA A 28 -13.93 -2.36 3.75
C ALA A 28 -15.02 -2.99 2.87
N THR A 29 -15.35 -2.36 1.75
CA THR A 29 -16.40 -2.84 0.85
C THR A 29 -15.90 -4.09 0.13
N PRO A 30 -16.56 -5.26 0.33
CA PRO A 30 -16.18 -6.47 -0.38
C PRO A 30 -16.30 -6.23 -1.88
N LYS A 31 -15.17 -6.28 -2.59
CA LYS A 31 -15.19 -6.24 -4.06
C LYS A 31 -15.82 -7.54 -4.54
N ARG A 32 -17.04 -7.46 -5.08
CA ARG A 32 -17.81 -8.63 -5.53
C ARG A 32 -16.96 -9.43 -6.53
N SER A 33 -16.67 -10.67 -6.19
CA SER A 33 -15.93 -11.58 -7.06
C SER A 33 -16.76 -11.95 -8.29
N GLN A 34 -16.08 -12.27 -9.40
CA GLN A 34 -16.66 -12.80 -10.65
C GLN A 34 -17.63 -13.99 -10.50
N GLN A 35 -17.75 -14.60 -9.32
CA GLN A 35 -18.74 -15.66 -9.04
C GLN A 35 -20.21 -15.21 -9.21
N ASP A 36 -20.50 -13.91 -9.19
CA ASP A 36 -21.87 -13.39 -9.38
C ASP A 36 -22.26 -13.19 -10.85
N GLY A 37 -21.43 -13.63 -11.82
CA GLY A 37 -21.78 -13.58 -13.25
C GLY A 37 -21.79 -12.19 -13.88
N ILE A 38 -21.36 -11.16 -13.15
CA ILE A 38 -21.16 -9.81 -13.68
C ILE A 38 -19.65 -9.61 -13.90
N PRO A 39 -19.20 -9.24 -15.12
CA PRO A 39 -17.80 -8.97 -15.37
C PRO A 39 -17.31 -7.89 -14.41
N ALA A 40 -16.36 -8.24 -13.54
CA ALA A 40 -15.58 -7.24 -12.84
C ALA A 40 -14.89 -6.40 -13.92
N GLY A 41 -15.38 -5.17 -14.13
CA GLY A 41 -14.78 -4.26 -15.11
C GLY A 41 -13.31 -4.05 -14.77
N GLU A 42 -12.48 -3.84 -15.79
CA GLU A 42 -11.02 -3.64 -15.65
C GLU A 42 -10.65 -2.53 -14.65
N GLY A 43 -11.56 -1.61 -14.31
CA GLY A 43 -11.38 -0.58 -13.28
C GLY A 43 -11.40 -1.05 -11.82
N ASP A 44 -11.93 -2.24 -11.51
CA ASP A 44 -12.16 -2.68 -10.12
C ASP A 44 -10.86 -3.00 -9.36
N PHE A 45 -9.71 -3.17 -10.04
CA PHE A 45 -8.41 -3.25 -9.36
C PHE A 45 -7.83 -1.86 -9.05
N GLU A 46 -8.06 -0.85 -9.88
CA GLU A 46 -7.33 0.43 -9.81
C GLU A 46 -8.05 1.52 -9.02
N ASP A 47 -9.35 1.35 -8.73
CA ASP A 47 -10.16 2.35 -8.01
C ASP A 47 -9.54 2.83 -6.69
N TRP A 48 -8.89 1.94 -5.94
CA TRP A 48 -8.24 2.31 -4.68
C TRP A 48 -7.03 3.23 -4.91
N ILE A 49 -6.33 3.08 -6.04
CA ILE A 49 -5.19 3.93 -6.39
C ILE A 49 -5.67 5.35 -6.63
N TYR A 50 -6.77 5.55 -7.35
CA TYR A 50 -7.34 6.87 -7.60
C TYR A 50 -7.82 7.55 -6.30
N LEU A 51 -8.42 6.80 -5.38
CA LEU A 51 -8.83 7.31 -4.07
C LEU A 51 -7.62 7.75 -3.23
N ILE A 52 -6.55 6.97 -3.24
CA ILE A 52 -5.29 7.30 -2.56
C ILE A 52 -4.64 8.55 -3.19
N GLN A 53 -4.60 8.63 -4.51
CA GLN A 53 -4.07 9.77 -5.25
C GLN A 53 -4.82 11.07 -4.91
N GLY A 54 -6.16 11.06 -5.00
CA GLY A 54 -6.97 12.24 -4.68
C GLY A 54 -6.83 12.70 -3.22
N THR A 55 -6.67 11.76 -2.28
CA THR A 55 -6.46 12.09 -0.87
C THR A 55 -5.05 12.63 -0.60
N ALA A 56 -4.05 12.20 -1.37
CA ALA A 56 -2.69 12.71 -1.23
C ALA A 56 -2.52 14.14 -1.77
N GLU A 57 -3.20 14.47 -2.87
CA GLU A 57 -3.31 15.86 -3.35
C GLU A 57 -3.94 16.75 -2.28
N LEU A 58 -5.06 16.32 -1.71
CA LEU A 58 -5.72 16.99 -0.59
C LEU A 58 -4.78 17.20 0.61
N ARG A 59 -4.04 16.17 1.01
CA ARG A 59 -3.06 16.27 2.12
C ARG A 59 -2.01 17.33 1.84
N THR A 60 -1.50 17.38 0.61
CA THR A 60 -0.42 18.32 0.23
C THR A 60 -0.91 19.76 0.29
N THR A 61 -2.10 20.03 -0.26
CA THR A 61 -2.74 21.36 -0.16
C THR A 61 -3.06 21.71 1.29
N PHE A 62 -3.55 20.74 2.07
CA PHE A 62 -3.86 20.93 3.49
C PHE A 62 -2.62 21.32 4.30
N GLU A 63 -1.49 20.63 4.14
CA GLU A 63 -0.25 20.93 4.86
C GLU A 63 0.29 22.33 4.52
N GLN A 64 0.03 22.83 3.32
CA GLN A 64 0.46 24.16 2.88
C GLN A 64 -0.46 25.28 3.37
N GLU A 65 -1.78 25.07 3.35
CA GLU A 65 -2.77 26.13 3.56
C GLU A 65 -3.39 26.16 4.96
N CYS A 66 -3.33 25.04 5.70
CA CYS A 66 -4.08 24.84 6.96
C CYS A 66 -3.17 24.44 8.13
N SER A 67 -2.06 25.17 8.34
CA SER A 67 -1.09 24.87 9.41
C SER A 67 -1.69 24.91 10.82
N GLU A 68 -2.71 25.74 11.07
CA GLU A 68 -3.39 25.88 12.36
C GLU A 68 -4.49 24.83 12.61
N SER A 69 -4.71 23.90 11.69
CA SER A 69 -5.75 22.87 11.88
C SER A 69 -5.43 21.91 13.04
N CYS A 70 -6.50 21.38 13.65
CA CYS A 70 -6.41 20.29 14.61
C CYS A 70 -5.82 18.98 14.01
N LEU A 71 -5.92 18.77 12.70
CA LEU A 71 -5.34 17.60 12.02
C LEU A 71 -3.83 17.73 11.81
N THR A 72 -3.25 18.93 11.93
CA THR A 72 -1.80 19.12 11.84
C THR A 72 -1.04 18.26 12.85
N ALA A 73 -1.61 18.08 14.05
CA ALA A 73 -1.05 17.21 15.09
C ALA A 73 -1.06 15.72 14.67
N LEU A 74 -2.07 15.27 13.92
CA LEU A 74 -2.14 13.91 13.39
C LEU A 74 -1.05 13.68 12.34
N PHE A 75 -0.83 14.64 11.45
CA PHE A 75 0.21 14.56 10.43
C PHE A 75 1.61 14.61 11.01
N SER A 76 1.86 15.49 11.99
CA SER A 76 3.16 15.59 12.65
C SER A 76 3.50 14.32 13.42
N PHE A 77 2.53 13.75 14.16
CA PHE A 77 2.69 12.48 14.86
C PHE A 77 3.03 11.35 13.88
N SER A 78 2.24 11.22 12.82
CA SER A 78 2.43 10.14 11.83
C SER A 78 3.76 10.27 11.09
N ARG A 79 4.17 11.51 10.74
CA ARG A 79 5.48 11.78 10.12
C ARG A 79 6.63 11.47 11.05
N GLN A 80 6.55 11.86 12.32
CA GLN A 80 7.59 11.57 13.31
C GLN A 80 7.73 10.07 13.54
N ARG A 81 6.61 9.36 13.68
CA ARG A 81 6.59 7.90 13.77
C ARG A 81 7.22 7.25 12.54
N TRP A 82 6.84 7.68 11.35
CA TRP A 82 7.43 7.18 10.11
C TRP A 82 8.93 7.48 9.98
N ALA A 83 9.37 8.68 10.40
CA ALA A 83 10.79 9.05 10.40
C ALA A 83 11.62 8.16 11.35
N LEU A 84 11.06 7.74 12.48
CA LEU A 84 11.72 6.79 13.38
C LEU A 84 11.95 5.43 12.73
N HIS A 85 11.10 5.03 11.77
CA HIS A 85 11.34 3.81 10.98
C HIS A 85 12.63 3.96 10.14
N ASN A 86 12.84 5.11 9.49
CA ASN A 86 13.96 5.33 8.56
C ASN A 86 15.33 5.55 9.22
N VAL A 87 15.38 5.94 10.50
CA VAL A 87 16.64 6.33 11.18
C VAL A 87 17.35 5.13 11.83
N PHE A 88 16.64 4.04 12.13
CA PHE A 88 17.20 2.88 12.80
C PHE A 88 17.28 1.67 11.86
N HIS A 89 18.47 1.42 11.32
CA HIS A 89 18.80 0.13 10.73
C HIS A 89 18.96 -0.92 11.85
N PRO A 90 18.08 -1.92 11.97
CA PRO A 90 18.36 -3.02 12.86
C PRO A 90 19.52 -3.82 12.27
N SER A 91 20.45 -4.20 13.13
CA SER A 91 21.28 -5.38 12.90
C SER A 91 20.39 -6.55 12.49
N TYR A 92 20.48 -7.00 11.23
CA TYR A 92 19.93 -8.23 10.64
C TYR A 92 18.91 -8.96 11.55
N ASP A 93 17.62 -8.63 11.43
CA ASP A 93 16.56 -9.38 12.12
C ASP A 93 16.16 -10.59 11.25
N ARG A 94 16.10 -11.79 11.84
CA ARG A 94 15.60 -13.02 11.18
C ARG A 94 14.20 -12.85 10.60
N ARG A 95 13.40 -11.93 11.13
CA ARG A 95 12.03 -11.65 10.66
C ARG A 95 11.97 -11.00 9.27
N ASP A 96 13.11 -10.60 8.71
CA ASP A 96 13.24 -9.88 7.43
C ASP A 96 13.77 -10.73 6.27
N GLU A 97 13.99 -12.04 6.50
CA GLU A 97 14.62 -12.93 5.50
C GLU A 97 13.88 -12.95 4.15
N VAL A 98 12.54 -12.85 4.15
CA VAL A 98 11.73 -12.87 2.92
C VAL A 98 11.94 -11.60 2.10
N LEU A 99 11.94 -10.42 2.73
CA LEU A 99 12.14 -9.15 2.04
C LEU A 99 13.60 -8.96 1.60
N CYS A 100 14.57 -9.48 2.36
CA CYS A 100 15.96 -9.56 1.92
C CYS A 100 16.11 -10.40 0.64
N GLN A 101 15.49 -11.58 0.60
CA GLN A 101 15.50 -12.45 -0.59
C GLN A 101 14.80 -11.78 -1.78
N LEU A 102 13.70 -11.06 -1.53
CA LEU A 102 13.01 -10.31 -2.59
C LEU A 102 13.90 -9.20 -3.17
N GLU A 103 14.54 -8.39 -2.30
CA GLU A 103 15.45 -7.34 -2.74
C GLU A 103 16.59 -7.90 -3.60
N GLU A 104 17.20 -9.02 -3.19
CA GLU A 104 18.24 -9.68 -3.97
C GLU A 104 17.73 -10.16 -5.34
N ARG A 105 16.53 -10.77 -5.39
CA ARG A 105 15.92 -11.20 -6.65
C ARG A 105 15.66 -10.03 -7.60
N ILE A 106 15.11 -8.93 -7.09
CA ILE A 106 14.84 -7.73 -7.90
C ILE A 106 16.14 -7.11 -8.43
N ARG A 107 17.21 -7.05 -7.61
CA ARG A 107 18.52 -6.57 -8.07
C ARG A 107 19.11 -7.42 -9.19
N ASN A 108 18.80 -8.71 -9.20
CA ASN A 108 19.27 -9.64 -10.23
C ASN A 108 18.38 -9.64 -11.49
N SER A 109 17.08 -9.36 -11.37
CA SER A 109 16.13 -9.39 -12.49
C SER A 109 15.99 -8.04 -13.21
N VAL A 110 16.08 -6.92 -12.47
CA VAL A 110 15.84 -5.58 -13.00
C VAL A 110 17.15 -4.86 -13.29
N PRO A 111 17.38 -4.37 -14.53
CA PRO A 111 18.55 -3.56 -14.85
C PRO A 111 18.65 -2.31 -13.98
N GLU A 112 19.87 -1.84 -13.73
CA GLU A 112 20.09 -0.58 -13.01
C GLU A 112 19.37 0.58 -13.70
N GLY A 113 18.58 1.32 -12.93
CA GLY A 113 17.76 2.42 -13.44
C GLY A 113 16.73 2.90 -12.43
N GLU A 114 15.85 3.79 -12.89
CA GLU A 114 14.82 4.41 -12.05
C GLU A 114 13.85 3.37 -11.46
N LYS A 115 13.40 2.39 -12.26
CA LYS A 115 12.54 1.28 -11.81
C LYS A 115 13.16 0.54 -10.63
N LEU A 116 14.44 0.15 -10.74
CA LEU A 116 15.13 -0.56 -9.66
C LEU A 116 15.16 0.29 -8.38
N ASN A 117 15.53 1.57 -8.50
CA ASN A 117 15.58 2.47 -7.33
C ASN A 117 14.23 2.60 -6.64
N VAL A 118 13.14 2.75 -7.39
CA VAL A 118 11.77 2.82 -6.86
C VAL A 118 11.40 1.54 -6.13
N LEU A 119 11.65 0.36 -6.71
CA LEU A 119 11.32 -0.93 -6.10
C LEU A 119 12.12 -1.17 -4.82
N ILE A 120 13.44 -0.90 -4.84
CA ILE A 120 14.32 -1.07 -3.68
C ILE A 120 13.93 -0.12 -2.54
N GLU A 121 13.62 1.13 -2.86
CA GLU A 121 13.17 2.10 -1.85
C GLU A 121 11.86 1.64 -1.19
N ARG A 122 10.91 1.14 -1.98
CA ARG A 122 9.66 0.57 -1.44
C ARG A 122 9.89 -0.67 -0.59
N ILE A 123 10.77 -1.58 -1.00
CA ILE A 123 11.14 -2.74 -0.17
C ILE A 123 11.78 -2.27 1.13
N GLY A 124 12.75 -1.35 1.07
CA GLY A 124 13.40 -0.79 2.26
C GLY A 124 12.41 -0.22 3.26
N SER A 125 11.38 0.48 2.79
CA SER A 125 10.32 1.01 3.66
C SER A 125 9.47 -0.09 4.32
N LEU A 126 9.21 -1.23 3.65
CA LEU A 126 8.53 -2.39 4.25
C LEU A 126 9.39 -3.05 5.33
N ARG A 127 10.68 -3.24 5.04
CA ARG A 127 11.66 -3.86 5.96
C ARG A 127 11.77 -3.05 7.25
N SER A 128 11.94 -1.75 7.08
CA SER A 128 12.01 -0.78 8.17
C SER A 128 10.74 -0.83 9.05
N ALA A 129 9.56 -0.83 8.43
CA ALA A 129 8.30 -0.92 9.17
C ALA A 129 8.10 -2.28 9.88
N ALA A 130 8.52 -3.39 9.27
CA ALA A 130 8.41 -4.73 9.84
C ALA A 130 9.31 -4.95 11.09
N CYS A 131 10.45 -4.26 11.16
CA CYS A 131 11.39 -4.39 12.27
C CYS A 131 11.00 -3.55 13.49
N TYR A 132 10.38 -2.38 13.27
CA TYR A 132 10.16 -1.39 14.33
C TYR A 132 8.78 -1.49 14.99
N THR A 133 7.76 -1.93 14.24
CA THR A 133 6.38 -1.91 14.74
C THR A 133 5.88 -3.32 15.04
N PRO A 134 5.55 -3.64 16.31
CA PRO A 134 4.92 -4.93 16.63
C PRO A 134 3.53 -5.06 15.98
N SER A 135 2.91 -3.93 15.61
CA SER A 135 1.69 -3.85 14.81
C SER A 135 1.69 -2.57 13.98
N TRP A 136 1.42 -2.70 12.68
CA TRP A 136 1.11 -1.56 11.81
C TRP A 136 -0.20 -0.90 12.26
N GLU A 137 -0.20 0.42 12.37
CA GLU A 137 -1.40 1.21 12.55
C GLU A 137 -1.96 1.67 11.19
N SER A 138 -3.21 2.13 11.20
CA SER A 138 -3.88 2.65 10.00
C SER A 138 -3.10 3.78 9.33
N THR A 139 -2.43 4.62 10.11
CA THR A 139 -1.62 5.74 9.61
C THR A 139 -0.38 5.25 8.86
N ASP A 140 0.28 4.18 9.30
CA ASP A 140 1.45 3.60 8.64
C ASP A 140 1.09 3.08 7.23
N LEU A 141 -0.09 2.46 7.10
CA LEU A 141 -0.63 2.02 5.81
C LEU A 141 -0.75 3.20 4.84
N PHE A 142 -1.39 4.29 5.27
CA PHE A 142 -1.58 5.48 4.45
C PHE A 142 -0.24 6.12 4.08
N PHE A 143 0.69 6.23 5.02
CA PHE A 143 2.03 6.78 4.74
C PHE A 143 2.78 5.96 3.69
N TRP A 144 2.78 4.63 3.79
CA TRP A 144 3.41 3.78 2.78
C TRP A 144 2.76 3.96 1.40
N LEU A 145 1.42 3.95 1.35
CA LEU A 145 0.66 4.14 0.10
C LEU A 145 0.88 5.51 -0.52
N TYR A 146 0.96 6.57 0.29
CA TYR A 146 1.22 7.92 -0.19
C TYR A 146 2.63 8.07 -0.75
N GLY A 147 3.64 7.48 -0.10
CA GLY A 147 5.01 7.43 -0.63
C GLY A 147 5.14 6.59 -1.90
N ALA A 148 4.19 5.70 -2.17
CA ALA A 148 4.16 4.87 -3.36
C ALA A 148 3.52 5.55 -4.58
N ILE A 149 2.83 6.68 -4.41
CA ILE A 149 2.09 7.35 -5.50
C ILE A 149 3.03 7.73 -6.64
N ASP A 150 4.16 8.32 -6.31
CA ASP A 150 5.14 8.76 -7.29
C ASP A 150 6.10 7.59 -7.59
N GLY A 151 6.20 7.22 -8.87
CA GLY A 151 7.07 6.14 -9.32
C GLY A 151 6.47 4.73 -9.17
N PHE A 152 6.08 4.30 -7.96
CA PHE A 152 5.71 2.88 -7.72
C PHE A 152 4.30 2.52 -8.24
N LEU A 153 3.26 3.26 -7.86
CA LEU A 153 1.89 2.96 -8.31
C LEU A 153 1.73 3.05 -9.84
N PRO A 154 2.45 3.92 -10.58
CA PRO A 154 2.52 3.85 -12.04
C PRO A 154 3.01 2.50 -12.57
N LEU A 155 4.01 1.87 -11.94
CA LEU A 155 4.48 0.52 -12.31
C LEU A 155 3.39 -0.53 -12.04
N VAL A 156 2.68 -0.42 -10.92
CA VAL A 156 1.54 -1.28 -10.60
C VAL A 156 0.43 -1.16 -11.66
N LYS A 157 0.06 0.06 -12.06
CA LYS A 157 -0.92 0.30 -13.14
C LYS A 157 -0.44 -0.25 -14.48
N ALA A 158 0.87 -0.19 -14.75
CA ALA A 158 1.48 -0.76 -15.94
C ALA A 158 1.58 -2.30 -15.93
N ARG A 159 1.05 -2.97 -14.89
CA ARG A 159 1.12 -4.44 -14.71
C ARG A 159 2.55 -5.00 -14.66
N ASP A 160 3.47 -4.18 -14.15
CA ASP A 160 4.85 -4.57 -13.95
C ASP A 160 4.97 -5.70 -12.92
N GLN A 161 5.61 -6.81 -13.30
CA GLN A 161 5.60 -8.04 -12.50
C GLN A 161 6.30 -7.85 -11.16
N GLU A 162 7.45 -7.19 -11.14
CA GLU A 162 8.20 -6.94 -9.92
C GLU A 162 7.47 -5.97 -8.98
N ALA A 163 6.82 -4.93 -9.53
CA ALA A 163 5.97 -4.04 -8.74
C ALA A 163 4.80 -4.79 -8.08
N TRP A 164 4.19 -5.75 -8.79
CA TRP A 164 3.11 -6.58 -8.26
C TRP A 164 3.60 -7.51 -7.15
N VAL A 165 4.81 -8.06 -7.27
CA VAL A 165 5.43 -8.84 -6.17
C VAL A 165 5.68 -7.96 -4.94
N VAL A 166 6.19 -6.74 -5.11
CA VAL A 166 6.36 -5.81 -3.97
C VAL A 166 5.02 -5.45 -3.33
N LEU A 167 3.98 -5.23 -4.14
CA LEU A 167 2.62 -4.98 -3.65
C LEU A 167 2.06 -6.20 -2.88
N ALA A 168 2.39 -7.43 -3.29
CA ALA A 168 2.02 -8.63 -2.54
C ALA A 168 2.63 -8.62 -1.14
N HIS A 169 3.92 -8.26 -1.03
CA HIS A 169 4.60 -8.18 0.27
C HIS A 169 4.02 -7.08 1.16
N PHE A 170 3.57 -5.97 0.58
CA PHE A 170 2.76 -4.99 1.29
C PHE A 170 1.45 -5.60 1.81
N CYS A 171 0.75 -6.43 1.03
CA CYS A 171 -0.48 -7.11 1.47
C CYS A 171 -0.28 -7.98 2.71
N LEU A 172 0.89 -8.61 2.88
CA LEU A 172 1.21 -9.33 4.13
C LEU A 172 1.28 -8.38 5.33
N MET A 173 1.84 -7.18 5.18
CA MET A 173 1.84 -6.18 6.26
C MET A 173 0.41 -5.75 6.59
N VAL A 174 -0.43 -5.55 5.56
CA VAL A 174 -1.85 -5.26 5.76
C VAL A 174 -2.57 -6.40 6.47
N LYS A 175 -2.26 -7.66 6.12
CA LYS A 175 -2.82 -8.85 6.77
C LYS A 175 -2.48 -8.87 8.26
N ARG A 176 -1.24 -8.55 8.63
CA ARG A 176 -0.81 -8.43 10.03
C ARG A 176 -1.52 -7.25 10.75
N ALA A 177 -1.93 -6.22 9.99
CA ALA A 177 -2.69 -5.07 10.47
C ALA A 177 -4.23 -5.28 10.50
N GLU A 178 -4.76 -6.43 10.09
CA GLU A 178 -6.22 -6.73 10.03
C GLU A 178 -6.94 -6.77 11.40
N THR A 179 -6.31 -6.27 12.47
CA THR A 179 -7.01 -5.94 13.72
C THR A 179 -8.12 -4.91 13.52
N GLN A 180 -8.03 -4.10 12.46
CA GLN A 180 -9.01 -3.10 12.09
C GLN A 180 -10.11 -3.70 11.20
N TRP A 181 -11.38 -3.44 11.54
CA TRP A 181 -12.54 -4.03 10.85
C TRP A 181 -12.58 -3.75 9.34
N TRP A 182 -12.06 -2.59 8.92
CA TRP A 182 -12.12 -2.10 7.55
C TRP A 182 -11.01 -2.65 6.65
N LEU A 183 -9.98 -3.28 7.21
CA LEU A 183 -8.94 -3.99 6.45
C LEU A 183 -9.27 -5.46 6.20
N LYS A 184 -10.24 -6.00 6.95
CA LYS A 184 -10.56 -7.42 6.96
C LYS A 184 -10.92 -7.93 5.57
N GLY A 185 -10.11 -8.86 5.04
CA GLY A 185 -10.30 -9.50 3.74
C GLY A 185 -9.80 -8.67 2.55
N TRP A 186 -9.36 -7.43 2.76
CA TRP A 186 -8.80 -6.60 1.70
C TRP A 186 -7.49 -7.22 1.19
N ALA A 187 -6.61 -7.63 2.10
CA ALA A 187 -5.34 -8.23 1.75
C ALA A 187 -5.54 -9.54 0.95
N ASP A 188 -6.49 -10.39 1.37
CA ASP A 188 -6.80 -11.64 0.67
C ASP A 188 -7.38 -11.41 -0.73
N CYS A 189 -8.23 -10.39 -0.88
CA CYS A 189 -8.79 -9.98 -2.17
C CYS A 189 -7.69 -9.47 -3.10
N MET A 190 -6.81 -8.60 -2.58
CA MET A 190 -5.70 -8.03 -3.32
C MET A 190 -4.72 -9.12 -3.75
N MET A 191 -4.35 -10.02 -2.84
CA MET A 191 -3.45 -11.14 -3.12
C MET A 191 -3.98 -12.05 -4.22
N ARG A 192 -5.30 -12.32 -4.24
CA ARG A 192 -5.94 -13.09 -5.31
C ARG A 192 -5.82 -12.39 -6.66
N LYS A 193 -6.11 -11.08 -6.71
CA LYS A 193 -5.98 -10.30 -7.93
C LYS A 193 -4.53 -10.27 -8.41
N ILE A 194 -3.58 -10.10 -7.49
CA ILE A 194 -2.14 -10.15 -7.77
C ILE A 194 -1.74 -11.49 -8.40
N HIS A 195 -2.07 -12.59 -7.74
CA HIS A 195 -1.74 -13.93 -8.21
C HIS A 195 -2.32 -14.25 -9.60
N MET A 196 -3.49 -13.71 -9.96
CA MET A 196 -4.10 -13.91 -11.29
C MET A 196 -3.34 -13.21 -12.43
N GLN A 197 -2.52 -12.20 -12.13
CA GLN A 197 -1.85 -11.35 -13.13
C GLN A 197 -0.34 -11.59 -13.17
N LEU A 198 0.20 -12.27 -12.16
CA LEU A 198 1.60 -12.68 -12.16
C LEU A 198 1.82 -13.84 -13.15
N ASP A 199 2.99 -13.83 -13.78
CA ASP A 199 3.52 -15.00 -14.48
C ASP A 199 3.99 -16.10 -13.50
N GLU A 200 4.36 -17.26 -14.03
CA GLU A 200 4.77 -18.41 -13.21
C GLU A 200 6.07 -18.17 -12.44
N GLU A 201 6.99 -17.37 -12.99
CA GLU A 201 8.25 -17.04 -12.31
C GLU A 201 7.96 -16.20 -11.06
N HIS A 202 7.19 -15.12 -11.20
CA HIS A 202 6.88 -14.21 -10.11
C HIS A 202 5.90 -14.80 -9.09
N LYS A 203 5.02 -15.72 -9.50
CA LYS A 203 4.23 -16.54 -8.57
C LYS A 203 5.11 -17.32 -7.59
N SER A 204 6.25 -17.84 -8.06
CA SER A 204 7.21 -18.53 -7.19
C SER A 204 7.86 -17.60 -6.15
N TRP A 205 7.88 -16.29 -6.39
CA TRP A 205 8.43 -15.31 -5.45
C TRP A 205 7.48 -14.98 -4.31
N ILE A 206 6.18 -15.16 -4.53
CA ILE A 206 5.15 -14.93 -3.51
C ILE A 206 4.65 -16.23 -2.86
N LEU A 207 5.22 -17.39 -3.19
CA LEU A 207 4.77 -18.67 -2.65
C LEU A 207 4.94 -18.75 -1.12
N ARG A 208 6.14 -18.50 -0.61
CA ARG A 208 6.39 -18.47 0.85
C ARG A 208 5.53 -17.40 1.53
N LEU A 209 5.36 -16.24 0.87
CA LEU A 209 4.51 -15.15 1.34
C LEU A 209 3.04 -15.60 1.51
N SER A 210 2.51 -16.35 0.54
CA SER A 210 1.15 -16.87 0.61
C SER A 210 0.95 -17.85 1.77
N GLU A 211 1.94 -18.70 2.04
CA GLU A 211 1.93 -19.61 3.19
C GLU A 211 1.92 -18.83 4.51
N GLU A 212 2.77 -17.82 4.66
CA GLU A 212 2.81 -16.95 5.85
C GLU A 212 1.52 -16.16 6.06
N MET A 213 0.87 -15.75 4.97
CA MET A 213 -0.41 -15.05 5.00
C MET A 213 -1.58 -15.97 5.37
N GLY A 214 -1.39 -17.30 5.32
CA GLY A 214 -2.46 -18.28 5.41
C GLY A 214 -3.38 -18.26 4.19
N TRP A 215 -2.93 -17.69 3.08
CA TRP A 215 -3.68 -17.59 1.83
C TRP A 215 -3.41 -18.83 0.98
N ILE A 216 -4.46 -19.60 0.70
CA ILE A 216 -4.37 -20.78 -0.17
C ILE A 216 -4.69 -20.32 -1.59
N SER A 217 -3.73 -20.49 -2.50
CA SER A 217 -3.97 -20.23 -3.92
C SER A 217 -5.13 -21.10 -4.40
N PRO A 218 -6.18 -20.54 -5.04
CA PRO A 218 -7.23 -21.34 -5.63
C PRO A 218 -6.56 -22.26 -6.65
N ALA A 219 -6.64 -23.58 -6.42
CA ALA A 219 -6.00 -24.58 -7.25
C ALA A 219 -6.31 -24.28 -8.71
N THR A 220 -5.25 -24.20 -9.53
CA THR A 220 -5.33 -24.13 -10.98
C THR A 220 -6.18 -25.32 -11.43
N GLN A 221 -7.45 -25.06 -11.76
CA GLN A 221 -8.28 -25.96 -12.56
C GLN A 221 -7.92 -25.79 -14.02
#